data_AF-A0A4R4Y249-F1
#
_entry.id   AF-A0A4R4Y249-F1
#
_cell.length_a   1.000
_cell.length_b   1.000
_cell.length_c   1.000
_cell.angle_alpha   90.00
_cell.angle_beta   90.00
_cell.angle_gamma   90.00
#
_symmetry.space_group_name_H-M   'P 1'
#
loop_
_entity.id
_entity.type
_entity.pdbx_description
1 polymer ?
#
loop_
_entity_poly.entity_id
_entity_poly.type
_entity_poly.pdbx_seq_one_letter_code
_entity_poly.pdbx_strand_id
1 'polypeptide(L)'
;MPEGSSTMILLYAFQYAERALAEVPYLRFSAERTLCFLDDLRDPRSRIVAVMSEPVDPYTLEYHFRDIFRFDDRMVESARERLTIVVPAAPEVRPLDELVHRDDQVMELLRNTVRADPAAVIVNFAASRRTDELARAIGSSAEESDHLFADRWGGKAGGKELLIRAGVAVPGGTPELAHGEAAVVSAVKQLTSGPIPPRRVLVKLSASTWAASIGNVLVDCDRLLRTRDLVGSAEMIRMPGDDFRRELAESGAIVEEFVDEAVSSPSAQGWIGDGGTVDTIACHEQLLVDGQYWGCRSAVDEQWRPAMVTAMERTGAALAELGHRGSFGVDFVTVPRRGLLAVEVNLRKVGPSHVVRYVEAIAGAKAGKDGLVRRPDGRRVHYSHRRLFEPDVLTALDPRSAVDRLRAEGLLYRHEAGEGVALHVLGGLDTCGFVELTALAPSAELADTHREAAEAALMRT
;
A
#
# COMPACT_ATOMS: atom_id res chain seq x y z
N MET A 1 14.77 1.85 10.48
CA MET A 1 14.39 1.60 11.88
C MET A 1 15.42 2.25 12.78
N PRO A 2 15.03 3.18 13.67
CA PRO A 2 15.95 3.84 14.59
C PRO A 2 16.65 2.84 15.50
N GLU A 3 17.93 3.04 15.79
CA GLU A 3 18.72 2.20 16.69
C GLU A 3 18.41 2.53 18.16
N GLY A 4 17.67 1.65 18.84
CA GLY A 4 17.35 1.77 20.26
C GLY A 4 16.14 0.93 20.63
N SER A 5 16.00 0.58 21.92
CA SER A 5 14.73 0.10 22.48
C SER A 5 13.62 1.05 22.02
N SER A 6 12.71 0.60 21.16
CA SER A 6 11.62 1.44 20.68
C SER A 6 10.30 0.70 20.82
N THR A 7 9.41 1.28 21.63
CA THR A 7 8.01 0.87 21.62
C THR A 7 7.37 1.37 20.32
N MET A 8 6.79 0.46 19.55
CA MET A 8 6.04 0.80 18.34
C MET A 8 4.54 0.78 18.64
N ILE A 9 3.87 1.88 18.31
CA ILE A 9 2.40 1.96 18.31
C ILE A 9 1.95 1.74 16.87
N LEU A 10 1.48 0.54 16.55
CA LEU A 10 1.07 0.18 15.20
C LEU A 10 -0.37 0.64 14.96
N LEU A 11 -0.56 1.45 13.92
CA LEU A 11 -1.87 1.97 13.54
C LEU A 11 -2.07 1.90 12.03
N TYR A 12 -2.98 1.05 11.58
CA TYR A 12 -3.41 1.02 10.18
C TYR A 12 -4.43 2.14 9.92
N ALA A 13 -3.95 3.38 9.86
CA ALA A 13 -4.77 4.53 9.52
C ALA A 13 -4.78 4.74 7.99
N PHE A 14 -5.97 4.77 7.41
CA PHE A 14 -6.24 5.20 6.04
C PHE A 14 -7.55 6.00 6.04
N GLN A 15 -7.58 7.08 5.27
CA GLN A 15 -8.77 7.92 5.09
C GLN A 15 -9.76 7.28 4.13
N TYR A 16 -10.30 6.12 4.50
CA TYR A 16 -11.41 5.54 3.76
C TYR A 16 -12.66 6.38 3.98
N ALA A 17 -13.36 6.74 2.90
CA ALA A 17 -14.71 7.27 3.00
C ALA A 17 -15.60 6.25 3.73
N GLU A 18 -16.51 6.70 4.60
CA GLU A 18 -17.43 5.81 5.35
C GLU A 18 -18.19 4.86 4.40
N ARG A 19 -18.59 5.37 3.23
CA ARG A 19 -19.23 4.58 2.17
C ARG A 19 -18.34 3.43 1.68
N ALA A 20 -17.04 3.66 1.49
CA ALA A 20 -16.12 2.62 1.06
C ALA A 20 -15.95 1.53 2.13
N LEU A 21 -15.89 1.90 3.41
CA LEU A 21 -15.86 0.92 4.51
C LEU A 21 -17.15 0.10 4.59
N ALA A 22 -18.29 0.71 4.28
CA ALA A 22 -19.58 0.03 4.25
C ALA A 22 -19.74 -0.92 3.05
N GLU A 23 -19.26 -0.52 1.87
CA GLU A 23 -19.41 -1.28 0.62
C GLU A 23 -18.32 -2.35 0.44
N VAL A 24 -17.15 -2.18 1.07
CA VAL A 24 -15.99 -3.09 0.92
C VAL A 24 -15.67 -3.73 2.27
N PRO A 25 -16.33 -4.85 2.63
CA PRO A 25 -16.36 -5.36 3.99
C PRO A 25 -15.00 -5.82 4.51
N TYR A 26 -14.06 -6.17 3.63
CA TYR A 26 -12.74 -6.61 4.03
C TYR A 26 -11.80 -5.48 4.48
N LEU A 27 -12.14 -4.20 4.21
CA LEU A 27 -11.28 -3.08 4.58
C LEU A 27 -11.05 -3.00 6.09
N ARG A 28 -12.04 -3.37 6.91
CA ARG A 28 -11.92 -3.41 8.38
C ARG A 28 -10.82 -4.36 8.88
N PHE A 29 -10.50 -5.41 8.12
CA PHE A 29 -9.45 -6.37 8.48
C PHE A 29 -8.05 -5.93 8.02
N SER A 30 -7.93 -4.80 7.30
CA SER A 30 -6.63 -4.32 6.81
C SER A 30 -5.65 -4.01 7.94
N ALA A 31 -6.13 -3.77 9.17
CA ALA A 31 -5.27 -3.59 10.34
C ALA A 31 -4.37 -4.80 10.62
N GLU A 32 -4.78 -6.01 10.25
CA GLU A 32 -3.93 -7.20 10.38
C GLU A 32 -2.68 -7.14 9.49
N ARG A 33 -2.60 -6.25 8.49
CA ARG A 33 -1.34 -6.00 7.76
C ARG A 33 -0.23 -5.50 8.68
N THR A 34 -0.55 -4.96 9.87
CA THR A 34 0.45 -4.58 10.88
C THR A 34 1.08 -5.78 11.59
N LEU A 35 0.53 -7.00 11.47
CA LEU A 35 1.11 -8.21 12.03
C LEU A 35 2.47 -8.58 11.39
N CYS A 36 2.81 -8.00 10.24
CA CYS A 36 4.16 -8.12 9.67
C CYS A 36 5.26 -7.52 10.59
N PHE A 37 4.90 -6.65 11.53
CA PHE A 37 5.82 -6.05 12.50
C PHE A 37 6.10 -6.97 13.71
N LEU A 38 5.37 -8.08 13.87
CA LEU A 38 5.63 -8.99 15.01
C LEU A 38 7.02 -9.61 14.98
N ASP A 39 7.66 -9.70 13.81
CA ASP A 39 9.06 -10.13 13.68
C ASP A 39 10.02 -9.23 14.49
N ASP A 40 9.70 -7.95 14.65
CA ASP A 40 10.51 -6.99 15.40
C ASP A 40 10.56 -7.33 16.91
N LEU A 41 9.63 -8.15 17.42
CA LEU A 41 9.66 -8.67 18.79
C LEU A 41 10.76 -9.70 19.03
N ARG A 42 11.50 -10.14 17.99
CA ARG A 42 12.74 -10.90 18.18
C ARG A 42 13.77 -10.12 18.98
N ASP A 43 13.82 -8.79 18.82
CA ASP A 43 14.62 -7.97 19.71
C ASP A 43 13.90 -7.91 21.08
N PRO A 44 14.52 -8.42 22.16
CA PRO A 44 13.91 -8.43 23.48
C PRO A 44 13.64 -7.03 24.05
N ARG A 45 14.21 -5.99 23.44
CA ARG A 45 14.00 -4.58 23.82
C ARG A 45 12.79 -3.95 23.14
N SER A 46 12.30 -4.52 22.04
CA SER A 46 11.15 -3.99 21.31
C SER A 46 9.86 -4.24 22.08
N ARG A 47 8.93 -3.30 22.04
CA ARG A 47 7.55 -3.48 22.53
C ARG A 47 6.59 -3.05 21.45
N ILE A 48 5.43 -3.70 21.37
CA ILE A 48 4.42 -3.40 20.36
C ILE A 48 3.09 -3.15 21.05
N VAL A 49 2.48 -2.01 20.75
CA VAL A 49 1.05 -1.76 20.99
C VAL A 49 0.37 -1.70 19.63
N ALA A 50 -0.34 -2.76 19.26
CA ALA A 50 -1.04 -2.84 17.98
C ALA A 50 -2.52 -2.48 18.17
N VAL A 51 -2.95 -1.41 17.52
CA VAL A 51 -4.36 -1.01 17.50
C VAL A 51 -5.02 -1.66 16.28
N MET A 52 -6.07 -2.43 16.53
CA MET A 52 -6.80 -3.17 15.50
C MET A 52 -8.23 -2.64 15.38
N SER A 53 -8.82 -2.75 14.19
CA SER A 53 -10.24 -2.43 13.98
C SER A 53 -11.18 -3.55 14.41
N GLU A 54 -10.68 -4.79 14.41
CA GLU A 54 -11.41 -5.99 14.77
C GLU A 54 -10.53 -6.85 15.70
N PRO A 55 -11.12 -7.69 16.58
CA PRO A 55 -10.36 -8.65 17.36
C PRO A 55 -9.54 -9.59 16.48
N VAL A 56 -8.28 -9.81 16.84
CA VAL A 56 -7.41 -10.77 16.14
C VAL A 56 -7.62 -12.15 16.72
N ASP A 57 -7.91 -13.13 15.87
CA ASP A 57 -8.06 -14.52 16.29
C ASP A 57 -6.76 -15.05 16.97
N PRO A 58 -6.84 -15.74 18.12
CA PRO A 58 -5.66 -16.25 18.82
C PRO A 58 -4.81 -17.22 18.00
N TYR A 59 -5.42 -18.04 17.13
CA TYR A 59 -4.71 -18.91 16.21
C TYR A 59 -3.98 -18.10 15.13
N THR A 60 -4.56 -16.99 14.65
CA THR A 60 -3.87 -16.08 13.72
C THR A 60 -2.56 -15.58 14.34
N LEU A 61 -2.57 -15.17 15.60
CA LEU A 61 -1.33 -14.78 16.29
C LEU A 61 -0.35 -15.94 16.45
N GLU A 62 -0.84 -17.11 16.82
CA GLU A 62 -0.01 -18.31 16.98
C GLU A 62 0.67 -18.72 15.67
N TYR A 63 -0.09 -18.70 14.56
CA TYR A 63 0.39 -18.96 13.21
C TYR A 63 1.48 -17.97 12.80
N HIS A 64 1.30 -16.68 13.08
CA HIS A 64 2.34 -15.68 12.81
C HIS A 64 3.61 -15.97 13.61
N PHE A 65 3.50 -16.21 14.91
CA PHE A 65 4.68 -16.49 15.74
C PHE A 65 5.40 -17.78 15.32
N ARG A 66 4.68 -18.90 15.18
CA ARG A 66 5.29 -20.21 14.98
C ARG A 66 5.60 -20.53 13.52
N ASP A 67 4.62 -20.38 12.63
CA ASP A 67 4.77 -20.82 11.23
C ASP A 67 5.48 -19.76 10.37
N ILE A 68 5.10 -18.49 10.50
CA ILE A 68 5.70 -17.41 9.72
C ILE A 68 7.07 -17.03 10.29
N PHE A 69 7.13 -16.65 11.56
CA PHE A 69 8.34 -16.11 12.18
C PHE A 69 9.19 -17.17 12.91
N ARG A 70 8.77 -18.43 13.04
CA ARG A 70 9.57 -19.48 13.71
C ARG A 70 10.06 -19.10 15.11
N PHE A 71 9.24 -18.42 15.90
CA PHE A 71 9.55 -18.17 17.31
C PHE A 71 9.52 -19.51 18.06
N ASP A 72 10.53 -19.75 18.89
CA ASP A 72 10.48 -20.85 19.86
C ASP A 72 9.57 -20.51 21.05
N ASP A 73 9.28 -21.48 21.92
CA ASP A 73 8.35 -21.28 23.04
C ASP A 73 8.76 -20.12 23.96
N ARG A 74 10.06 -19.92 24.19
CA ARG A 74 10.58 -18.84 25.03
C ARG A 74 10.42 -17.49 24.34
N MET A 75 10.66 -17.42 23.03
CA MET A 75 10.42 -16.21 22.24
C MET A 75 8.94 -15.85 22.22
N VAL A 76 8.04 -16.84 22.07
CA VAL A 76 6.59 -16.61 22.11
C VAL A 76 6.16 -16.06 23.48
N GLU A 77 6.61 -16.67 24.58
CA GLU A 77 6.33 -16.18 25.93
C GLU A 77 6.80 -14.74 26.11
N SER A 78 8.06 -14.46 25.78
CA SER A 78 8.62 -13.10 25.85
C SER A 78 7.91 -12.09 24.95
N ALA A 79 7.49 -12.50 23.75
CA ALA A 79 6.77 -11.64 22.81
C ALA A 79 5.38 -11.28 23.36
N ARG A 80 4.68 -12.25 23.99
CA ARG A 80 3.34 -12.03 24.59
C ARG A 80 3.38 -11.04 25.76
N GLU A 81 4.47 -10.96 26.51
CA GLU A 81 4.65 -9.95 27.58
C GLU A 81 4.89 -8.53 27.05
N ARG A 82 5.33 -8.41 25.79
CA ARG A 82 5.72 -7.14 25.15
C ARG A 82 4.78 -6.71 24.03
N LEU A 83 3.82 -7.55 23.68
CA LEU A 83 2.76 -7.28 22.72
C LEU A 83 1.46 -6.96 23.45
N THR A 84 0.92 -5.77 23.20
CA THR A 84 -0.45 -5.40 23.58
C THR A 84 -1.25 -5.22 22.31
N ILE A 85 -2.37 -5.94 22.18
CA ILE A 85 -3.34 -5.73 21.10
C ILE A 85 -4.58 -5.10 21.72
N VAL A 86 -5.06 -4.01 21.12
CA VAL A 86 -6.23 -3.29 21.59
C VAL A 86 -7.17 -2.99 20.42
N VAL A 87 -8.48 -3.07 20.69
CA VAL A 87 -9.55 -2.77 19.74
C VAL A 87 -10.42 -1.67 20.35
N PRO A 88 -10.63 -0.52 19.71
CA PRO A 88 -11.53 0.50 20.22
C PRO A 88 -12.96 -0.02 20.39
N ALA A 89 -13.61 0.33 21.50
CA ALA A 89 -14.98 -0.04 21.80
C ALA A 89 -15.96 0.87 21.03
N ALA A 90 -16.24 0.54 19.77
CA ALA A 90 -17.21 1.26 18.95
C ALA A 90 -17.97 0.31 18.02
N PRO A 91 -19.32 0.36 17.99
CA PRO A 91 -20.11 -0.45 17.05
C PRO A 91 -20.13 0.12 15.62
N GLU A 92 -19.71 1.37 15.41
CA GLU A 92 -19.77 2.02 14.11
C GLU A 92 -18.61 1.66 13.17
N VAL A 93 -18.92 1.49 11.89
CA VAL A 93 -17.93 1.33 10.82
C VAL A 93 -17.33 2.70 10.49
N ARG A 94 -16.13 2.97 11.02
CA ARG A 94 -15.40 4.23 10.82
C ARG A 94 -13.91 3.99 10.65
N PRO A 95 -13.16 4.97 10.10
CA PRO A 95 -11.71 4.92 10.06
C PRO A 95 -11.09 4.68 11.44
N LEU A 96 -10.06 3.83 11.52
CA LEU A 96 -9.50 3.35 12.79
C LEU A 96 -8.89 4.48 13.64
N ASP A 97 -8.22 5.42 13.00
CA ASP A 97 -7.71 6.65 13.62
C ASP A 97 -8.83 7.46 14.28
N GLU A 98 -10.02 7.51 13.68
CA GLU A 98 -11.18 8.15 14.28
C GLU A 98 -11.75 7.37 15.48
N LEU A 99 -11.80 6.04 15.39
CA LEU A 99 -12.24 5.18 16.49
C LEU A 99 -11.33 5.34 17.73
N VAL A 100 -10.01 5.41 17.53
CA VAL A 100 -9.03 5.63 18.59
C VAL A 100 -9.29 6.94 19.33
N HIS A 101 -9.56 8.03 18.62
CA HIS A 101 -9.80 9.34 19.27
C HIS A 101 -11.05 9.37 20.14
N ARG A 102 -12.04 8.50 19.86
CA ARG A 102 -13.29 8.43 20.61
C ARG A 102 -13.25 7.49 21.80
N ASP A 103 -12.22 6.66 21.88
CA ASP A 103 -12.07 5.69 22.96
C ASP A 103 -11.08 6.20 24.02
N ASP A 104 -11.63 6.69 25.13
CA ASP A 104 -10.85 7.21 26.24
C ASP A 104 -9.89 6.17 26.85
N GLN A 105 -10.28 4.88 26.86
CA GLN A 105 -9.45 3.80 27.41
C GLN A 105 -8.24 3.53 26.51
N VAL A 106 -8.45 3.50 25.19
CA VAL A 106 -7.36 3.37 24.21
C VAL A 106 -6.44 4.59 24.29
N MET A 107 -7.00 5.81 24.34
CA MET A 107 -6.20 7.03 24.47
C MET A 107 -5.39 7.05 25.77
N GLU A 108 -5.95 6.59 26.89
CA GLU A 108 -5.23 6.48 28.15
C GLU A 108 -4.10 5.43 28.07
N LEU A 109 -4.36 4.25 27.48
CA LEU A 109 -3.36 3.22 27.24
C LEU A 109 -2.19 3.76 26.41
N LEU A 110 -2.47 4.48 25.32
CA LEU A 110 -1.43 5.07 24.46
C LEU A 110 -0.63 6.15 25.20
N ARG A 111 -1.29 7.03 25.98
CA ARG A 111 -0.57 8.00 26.83
C ARG A 111 0.29 7.32 27.88
N ASN A 112 -0.18 6.25 28.50
CA ASN A 112 0.58 5.49 29.48
C ASN A 112 1.81 4.82 28.83
N THR A 113 1.63 4.29 27.62
CA THR A 113 2.71 3.74 26.80
C THR A 113 3.81 4.76 26.55
N VAL A 114 3.46 5.95 26.05
CA VAL A 114 4.43 7.03 25.78
C VAL A 114 5.05 7.59 27.06
N ARG A 115 4.29 7.63 28.17
CA ARG A 115 4.85 8.02 29.48
C ARG A 115 5.89 7.03 29.99
N ALA A 116 5.70 5.73 29.75
CA ALA A 116 6.64 4.68 30.13
C ALA A 116 7.86 4.63 29.20
N ASP A 117 7.67 4.94 27.92
CA ASP A 117 8.72 5.02 26.91
C ASP A 117 8.54 6.28 26.06
N PRO A 118 9.19 7.41 26.42
CA PRO A 118 9.10 8.66 25.66
C PRO A 118 9.64 8.57 24.23
N ALA A 119 10.37 7.51 23.88
CA ALA A 119 10.84 7.25 22.52
C ALA A 119 9.83 6.44 21.69
N ALA A 120 8.66 6.11 22.26
CA ALA A 120 7.62 5.39 21.54
C ALA A 120 7.16 6.17 20.31
N VAL A 121 7.08 5.48 19.17
CA VAL A 121 6.73 6.07 17.86
C VAL A 121 5.45 5.46 17.31
N ILE A 122 4.61 6.27 16.68
CA ILE A 122 3.47 5.80 15.89
C ILE A 122 3.99 5.33 14.54
N VAL A 123 3.84 4.04 14.29
CA VAL A 123 4.08 3.42 12.99
C VAL A 123 2.75 3.31 12.26
N ASN A 124 2.48 4.27 11.39
CA ASN A 124 1.28 4.33 10.58
C ASN A 124 1.52 3.90 9.13
N PHE A 125 0.46 3.47 8.46
CA PHE A 125 0.53 3.15 7.03
C PHE A 125 0.33 4.35 6.13
N ALA A 126 -0.48 5.33 6.55
CA ALA A 126 -0.62 6.60 5.84
C ALA A 126 -0.74 7.76 6.85
N ALA A 127 -0.21 8.92 6.48
CA ALA A 127 -0.42 10.15 7.23
C ALA A 127 -1.87 10.62 7.08
N SER A 128 -2.39 11.24 8.13
CA SER A 128 -3.73 11.82 8.17
C SER A 128 -3.77 12.91 9.23
N ARG A 129 -4.72 13.84 9.09
CA ARG A 129 -4.92 14.87 10.11
C ARG A 129 -5.11 14.28 11.50
N ARG A 130 -5.84 13.17 11.60
CA ARG A 130 -6.13 12.51 12.88
C ARG A 130 -4.88 11.84 13.45
N THR A 131 -4.07 11.16 12.65
CA THR A 131 -2.81 10.58 13.16
C THR A 131 -1.89 11.66 13.74
N ASP A 132 -1.87 12.85 13.14
CA ASP A 132 -1.08 13.99 13.66
C ASP A 132 -1.69 14.57 14.95
N GLU A 133 -3.01 14.63 15.04
CA GLU A 133 -3.75 14.99 16.27
C GLU A 133 -3.49 13.97 17.39
N LEU A 134 -3.50 12.68 17.07
CA LEU A 134 -3.19 11.58 17.99
C LEU A 134 -1.77 11.70 18.53
N ALA A 135 -0.78 11.83 17.64
CA ALA A 135 0.63 11.97 18.00
C ALA A 135 0.83 13.11 19.02
N ARG A 136 0.25 14.28 18.72
CA ARG A 136 0.26 15.44 19.64
C ARG A 136 -0.47 15.16 20.95
N ALA A 137 -1.63 14.49 20.92
CA ALA A 137 -2.45 14.23 22.09
C ALA A 137 -1.84 13.22 23.07
N ILE A 138 -0.98 12.32 22.58
CA ILE A 138 -0.28 11.33 23.41
C ILE A 138 1.19 11.70 23.70
N GLY A 139 1.72 12.74 23.06
CA GLY A 139 3.11 13.19 23.22
C GLY A 139 4.14 12.32 22.49
N SER A 140 3.75 11.68 21.39
CA SER A 140 4.59 10.82 20.54
C SER A 140 4.89 11.49 19.20
N SER A 141 5.81 10.92 18.43
CA SER A 141 6.04 11.25 17.01
C SER A 141 5.42 10.18 16.10
N ALA A 142 5.12 10.57 14.86
CA ALA A 142 4.83 9.63 13.79
C ALA A 142 6.10 9.32 12.99
N GLU A 143 6.19 8.10 12.46
CA GLU A 143 7.28 7.66 11.60
C GLU A 143 7.25 8.35 10.22
N GLU A 144 6.05 8.62 9.71
CA GLU A 144 5.82 9.30 8.44
C GLU A 144 5.75 10.83 8.65
N SER A 145 6.00 11.59 7.58
CA SER A 145 5.79 13.04 7.58
C SER A 145 4.33 13.44 7.83
N ASP A 146 4.12 14.68 8.25
CA ASP A 146 2.78 15.18 8.60
C ASP A 146 1.80 15.14 7.41
N HIS A 147 0.51 15.14 7.72
CA HIS A 147 -0.53 14.99 6.71
C HIS A 147 -0.56 16.11 5.67
N LEU A 148 -0.20 17.35 6.02
CA LEU A 148 -0.21 18.45 5.05
C LEU A 148 0.90 18.28 4.03
N PHE A 149 2.04 17.76 4.45
CA PHE A 149 3.13 17.38 3.55
C PHE A 149 2.68 16.24 2.61
N ALA A 150 2.09 15.19 3.17
CA ALA A 150 1.60 14.03 2.42
C ALA A 150 0.51 14.41 1.41
N ASP A 151 -0.48 15.24 1.81
CA ASP A 151 -1.57 15.71 0.96
C ASP A 151 -1.04 16.55 -0.21
N ARG A 152 -0.06 17.43 0.06
CA ARG A 152 0.53 18.27 -0.98
C ARG A 152 1.33 17.45 -1.99
N TRP A 153 2.31 16.70 -1.51
CA TRP A 153 3.33 16.07 -2.37
C TRP A 153 2.98 14.64 -2.81
N GLY A 154 2.07 13.97 -2.10
CA GLY A 154 1.46 12.71 -2.52
C GLY A 154 0.18 12.89 -3.33
N GLY A 155 -0.38 14.11 -3.40
CA GLY A 155 -1.51 14.44 -4.28
C GLY A 155 -1.13 14.40 -5.76
N LYS A 156 -2.12 14.34 -6.65
CA LYS A 156 -1.91 14.17 -8.11
C LYS A 156 -1.06 15.30 -8.71
N ALA A 157 -1.38 16.55 -8.39
CA ALA A 157 -0.64 17.72 -8.87
C ALA A 157 0.77 17.78 -8.29
N GLY A 158 0.91 17.73 -6.95
CA GLY A 158 2.22 17.83 -6.30
C GLY A 158 3.13 16.65 -6.62
N GLY A 159 2.59 15.43 -6.74
CA GLY A 159 3.33 14.27 -7.19
C GLY A 159 3.86 14.44 -8.62
N LYS A 160 3.06 14.99 -9.54
CA LYS A 160 3.52 15.30 -10.91
C LYS A 160 4.58 16.40 -10.93
N GLU A 161 4.38 17.46 -10.15
CA GLU A 161 5.36 18.55 -9.97
C GLU A 161 6.70 17.99 -9.46
N LEU A 162 6.64 17.13 -8.43
CA LEU A 162 7.78 16.48 -7.83
C LEU A 162 8.55 15.60 -8.82
N LEU A 163 7.85 14.76 -9.59
CA LEU A 163 8.48 13.89 -10.59
C LEU A 163 9.18 14.70 -11.68
N ILE A 164 8.55 15.78 -12.16
CA ILE A 164 9.15 16.71 -13.13
C ILE A 164 10.40 17.36 -12.52
N ARG A 165 10.32 17.86 -11.28
CA ARG A 165 11.45 18.45 -10.56
C ARG A 165 12.60 17.45 -10.38
N ALA A 166 12.29 16.19 -10.11
CA ALA A 166 13.27 15.11 -9.96
C ALA A 166 13.91 14.65 -11.29
N GLY A 167 13.48 15.21 -12.42
CA GLY A 167 13.96 14.79 -13.74
C GLY A 167 13.58 13.34 -14.07
N VAL A 168 12.43 12.89 -13.55
CA VAL A 168 11.83 11.58 -13.86
C VAL A 168 10.84 11.76 -15.01
N ALA A 169 10.89 10.86 -15.99
CA ALA A 169 9.99 10.91 -17.13
C ALA A 169 8.55 10.63 -16.69
N VAL A 170 7.60 11.41 -17.20
CA VAL A 170 6.16 11.32 -16.89
C VAL A 170 5.33 11.39 -18.17
N PRO A 171 4.06 10.94 -18.17
CA PRO A 171 3.13 11.21 -19.26
C PRO A 171 2.96 12.71 -19.50
N GLY A 172 2.66 13.09 -20.75
CA GLY A 172 2.43 14.48 -21.11
C GLY A 172 1.37 15.16 -20.24
N GLY A 173 1.47 16.48 -20.08
CA GLY A 173 0.57 17.30 -19.26
C GLY A 173 1.32 18.05 -18.17
N THR A 174 0.63 18.94 -17.48
CA THR A 174 1.21 19.79 -16.44
C THR A 174 0.64 19.42 -15.06
N PRO A 175 1.29 19.81 -13.96
CA PRO A 175 0.72 19.68 -12.62
C PRO A 175 -0.34 20.75 -12.32
N GLU A 176 -0.67 21.62 -13.28
CA GLU A 176 -1.65 22.69 -13.08
C GLU A 176 -3.06 22.12 -12.92
N LEU A 177 -3.79 22.64 -11.92
CA LEU A 177 -5.15 22.22 -11.66
C LEU A 177 -6.13 22.92 -12.59
N ALA A 178 -6.87 22.12 -13.36
CA ALA A 178 -8.02 22.56 -14.12
C ALA A 178 -9.27 22.53 -13.24
N HIS A 179 -9.91 23.70 -13.07
CA HIS A 179 -11.19 23.82 -12.36
C HIS A 179 -12.33 24.00 -13.35
N GLY A 180 -13.26 23.03 -13.35
CA GLY A 180 -14.40 22.98 -14.26
C GLY A 180 -14.07 22.55 -15.70
N GLU A 181 -15.12 22.26 -16.48
CA GLU A 181 -14.99 21.65 -17.80
C GLU A 181 -14.23 22.54 -18.81
N ALA A 182 -14.44 23.86 -18.76
CA ALA A 182 -13.76 24.79 -19.66
C ALA A 182 -12.24 24.78 -19.50
N ALA A 183 -11.76 24.67 -18.26
CA ALA A 183 -10.33 24.57 -17.96
C ALA A 183 -9.76 23.22 -18.45
N VAL A 184 -10.49 22.12 -18.24
CA VAL A 184 -10.09 20.79 -18.75
C VAL A 184 -9.97 20.80 -20.27
N VAL A 185 -10.97 21.35 -20.96
CA VAL A 185 -10.96 21.50 -22.43
C VAL A 185 -9.76 22.33 -22.90
N SER A 186 -9.39 23.39 -22.17
CA SER A 186 -8.20 24.19 -22.47
C SER A 186 -6.92 23.38 -22.32
N ALA A 187 -6.79 22.62 -21.22
CA ALA A 187 -5.63 21.75 -20.97
C ALA A 187 -5.51 20.64 -22.03
N VAL A 188 -6.63 20.03 -22.44
CA VAL A 188 -6.65 19.06 -23.55
C VAL A 188 -6.20 19.70 -24.85
N LYS A 189 -6.70 20.91 -25.17
CA LYS A 189 -6.28 21.62 -26.38
C LYS A 189 -4.78 21.90 -26.41
N GLN A 190 -4.20 22.27 -25.26
CA GLN A 190 -2.75 22.48 -25.13
C GLN A 190 -1.99 21.17 -25.36
N LEU A 191 -2.40 20.08 -24.71
CA LEU A 191 -1.82 18.75 -24.88
C LEU A 191 -1.84 18.27 -26.34
N THR A 192 -2.99 18.41 -27.01
CA THR A 192 -3.17 18.00 -28.41
C THR A 192 -2.48 18.93 -29.41
N SER A 193 -1.93 20.06 -28.98
CA SER A 193 -1.12 20.95 -29.84
C SER A 193 0.36 20.54 -29.89
N GLY A 194 0.75 19.54 -29.10
CA GLY A 194 2.11 19.01 -29.07
C GLY A 194 2.49 18.19 -30.31
N PRO A 195 3.78 17.82 -30.45
CA PRO A 195 4.30 17.09 -31.61
C PRO A 195 3.72 15.68 -31.75
N ILE A 196 3.28 15.07 -30.64
CA ILE A 196 2.60 13.78 -30.61
C ILE A 196 1.31 14.01 -29.80
N PRO A 197 0.19 14.33 -30.47
CA PRO A 197 -1.07 14.56 -29.79
C PRO A 197 -1.63 13.25 -29.25
N PRO A 198 -2.03 13.19 -27.97
CA PRO A 198 -2.62 11.98 -27.41
C PRO A 198 -4.06 11.80 -27.91
N ARG A 199 -4.45 10.56 -28.22
CA ARG A 199 -5.85 10.24 -28.56
C ARG A 199 -6.77 10.42 -27.35
N ARG A 200 -6.27 10.05 -26.17
CA ARG A 200 -7.00 10.06 -24.92
C ARG A 200 -6.22 10.79 -23.84
N VAL A 201 -6.95 11.41 -22.94
CA VAL A 201 -6.40 11.98 -21.71
C VAL A 201 -7.04 11.34 -20.50
N LEU A 202 -6.31 11.33 -19.40
CA LEU A 202 -6.81 11.00 -18.08
C LEU A 202 -6.98 12.30 -17.29
N VAL A 203 -8.21 12.61 -16.91
CA VAL A 203 -8.54 13.70 -15.98
C VAL A 203 -8.57 13.11 -14.58
N LYS A 204 -7.59 13.46 -13.74
CA LYS A 204 -7.47 12.93 -12.37
C LYS A 204 -7.86 14.00 -11.37
N LEU A 205 -8.99 13.83 -10.68
CA LEU A 205 -9.40 14.73 -9.60
C LEU A 205 -8.33 14.80 -8.52
N SER A 206 -8.16 16.00 -7.94
CA SER A 206 -7.23 16.24 -6.84
C SER A 206 -7.74 15.75 -5.49
N ALA A 207 -9.06 15.56 -5.35
CA ALA A 207 -9.65 15.11 -4.10
C ALA A 207 -9.08 13.74 -3.69
N SER A 208 -8.52 13.65 -2.48
CA SER A 208 -7.92 12.43 -1.91
C SER A 208 -8.95 11.50 -1.26
N THR A 209 -10.24 11.83 -1.32
CA THR A 209 -11.34 11.11 -0.69
C THR A 209 -11.64 9.76 -1.33
N TRP A 210 -11.13 9.52 -2.54
CA TRP A 210 -11.48 8.37 -3.36
C TRP A 210 -10.29 7.41 -3.56
N ALA A 211 -10.56 6.11 -3.44
CA ALA A 211 -9.60 5.04 -3.69
C ALA A 211 -9.95 4.30 -5.00
N ALA A 212 -9.12 3.33 -5.39
CA ALA A 212 -9.43 2.37 -6.47
C ALA A 212 -9.77 3.02 -7.83
N SER A 213 -9.02 4.07 -8.19
CA SER A 213 -9.17 4.85 -9.44
C SER A 213 -10.49 5.60 -9.60
N ILE A 214 -11.32 5.68 -8.56
CA ILE A 214 -12.47 6.59 -8.51
C ILE A 214 -11.92 8.03 -8.55
N GLY A 215 -12.52 8.90 -9.37
CA GLY A 215 -12.05 10.26 -9.64
C GLY A 215 -11.07 10.39 -10.82
N ASN A 216 -10.67 9.28 -11.45
CA ASN A 216 -9.99 9.30 -12.74
C ASN A 216 -11.02 9.12 -13.87
N VAL A 217 -10.99 9.99 -14.88
CA VAL A 217 -11.89 9.95 -16.04
C VAL A 217 -11.07 9.86 -17.31
N LEU A 218 -11.29 8.79 -18.08
CA LEU A 218 -10.66 8.62 -19.39
C LEU A 218 -11.52 9.31 -20.44
N VAL A 219 -10.94 10.23 -21.20
CA VAL A 219 -11.67 11.10 -22.14
C VAL A 219 -11.06 11.02 -23.52
N ASP A 220 -11.91 10.88 -24.55
CA ASP A 220 -11.51 11.00 -25.95
C ASP A 220 -11.29 12.49 -26.32
N CYS A 221 -10.07 12.82 -26.74
CA CYS A 221 -9.67 14.20 -27.01
C CYS A 221 -10.51 14.84 -28.12
N ASP A 222 -10.72 14.12 -29.22
CA ASP A 222 -11.41 14.64 -30.40
C ASP A 222 -12.88 14.90 -30.09
N ARG A 223 -13.54 13.98 -29.37
CA ARG A 223 -14.93 14.14 -28.93
C ARG A 223 -15.07 15.31 -27.98
N LEU A 224 -14.15 15.47 -27.02
CA LEU A 224 -14.18 16.60 -26.09
C LEU A 224 -14.01 17.93 -26.80
N LEU A 225 -13.04 18.05 -27.71
CA LEU A 225 -12.77 19.30 -28.41
C LEU A 225 -13.90 19.73 -29.35
N ARG A 226 -14.66 18.77 -29.90
CA ARG A 226 -15.86 19.02 -30.70
C ARG A 226 -17.08 19.40 -29.86
N THR A 227 -17.39 18.63 -28.81
CA THR A 227 -18.64 18.75 -28.06
C THR A 227 -18.56 19.76 -26.91
N ARG A 228 -17.37 19.96 -26.35
CA ARG A 228 -17.13 20.72 -25.11
C ARG A 228 -17.86 20.17 -23.88
N ASP A 229 -18.38 18.95 -23.97
CA ASP A 229 -19.05 18.23 -22.88
C ASP A 229 -18.08 17.18 -22.33
N LEU A 230 -17.55 17.44 -21.14
CA LEU A 230 -16.54 16.58 -20.52
C LEU A 230 -17.10 15.21 -20.16
N VAL A 231 -18.22 15.19 -19.45
CA VAL A 231 -18.86 13.94 -19.00
C VAL A 231 -19.39 13.17 -20.21
N GLY A 232 -20.00 13.86 -21.17
CA GLY A 232 -20.47 13.26 -22.41
C GLY A 232 -19.34 12.77 -23.33
N SER A 233 -18.09 13.14 -23.07
CA SER A 233 -16.91 12.66 -23.81
C SER A 233 -16.10 11.59 -23.08
N ALA A 234 -16.51 11.21 -21.87
CA ALA A 234 -15.84 10.15 -21.10
C ALA A 234 -16.01 8.78 -21.78
N GLU A 235 -14.90 8.08 -22.00
CA GLU A 235 -14.89 6.65 -22.34
C GLU A 235 -15.03 5.80 -21.06
N MET A 236 -14.53 6.29 -19.93
CA MET A 236 -14.66 5.64 -18.62
C MET A 236 -14.80 6.67 -17.50
N ILE A 237 -15.82 6.49 -16.66
CA ILE A 237 -16.06 7.26 -15.44
C ILE A 237 -16.65 6.31 -14.38
N ARG A 238 -16.08 6.31 -13.17
CA ARG A 238 -16.46 5.39 -12.07
C ARG A 238 -17.24 6.07 -10.95
N MET A 239 -17.82 7.22 -11.25
CA MET A 239 -18.66 7.98 -10.33
C MET A 239 -19.77 8.68 -11.11
N PRO A 240 -20.87 9.10 -10.46
CA PRO A 240 -21.89 9.89 -11.14
C PRO A 240 -21.31 11.17 -11.74
N GLY A 241 -21.74 11.53 -12.95
CA GLY A 241 -21.20 12.69 -13.67
C GLY A 241 -21.40 14.03 -12.96
N ASP A 242 -22.51 14.19 -12.22
CA ASP A 242 -22.78 15.38 -11.41
C ASP A 242 -21.85 15.48 -10.20
N ASP A 243 -21.52 14.34 -9.58
CA ASP A 243 -20.53 14.31 -8.51
C ASP A 243 -19.15 14.67 -9.03
N PHE A 244 -18.76 14.11 -10.17
CA PHE A 244 -17.50 14.45 -10.82
C PHE A 244 -17.40 15.94 -11.15
N ARG A 245 -18.45 16.54 -11.73
CA ARG A 245 -18.50 17.97 -12.05
C ARG A 245 -18.32 18.85 -10.81
N ARG A 246 -19.02 18.50 -9.72
CA ARG A 246 -18.94 19.22 -8.46
C ARG A 246 -17.52 19.18 -7.90
N GLU A 247 -16.94 17.99 -7.81
CA GLU A 247 -15.58 17.82 -7.28
C GLU A 247 -14.52 18.46 -8.18
N LEU A 248 -14.68 18.40 -9.50
CA LEU A 248 -13.82 19.09 -10.45
C LEU A 248 -13.84 20.61 -10.24
N ALA A 249 -15.00 21.19 -9.91
CA ALA A 249 -15.10 22.61 -9.60
C ALA A 249 -14.43 22.96 -8.27
N GLU A 250 -14.65 22.13 -7.24
CA GLU A 250 -14.18 22.37 -5.86
C GLU A 250 -12.67 22.11 -5.69
N SER A 251 -12.19 20.96 -6.15
CA SER A 251 -10.81 20.48 -5.90
C SER A 251 -9.89 20.56 -7.12
N GLY A 252 -10.48 20.73 -8.31
CA GLY A 252 -9.73 20.70 -9.57
C GLY A 252 -9.24 19.30 -9.96
N ALA A 253 -8.61 19.22 -11.12
CA ALA A 253 -7.98 18.01 -11.64
C ALA A 253 -6.71 18.32 -12.41
N ILE A 254 -5.76 17.38 -12.41
CA ILE A 254 -4.73 17.39 -13.44
C ILE A 254 -5.27 16.73 -14.70
N VAL A 255 -4.81 17.21 -15.86
CA VAL A 255 -5.11 16.62 -17.17
C VAL A 255 -3.80 16.12 -17.74
N GLU A 256 -3.73 14.81 -18.00
CA GLU A 256 -2.54 14.21 -18.57
C GLU A 256 -2.85 13.26 -19.71
N GLU A 257 -1.84 13.03 -20.54
CA GLU A 257 -1.88 11.99 -21.56
C GLU A 257 -2.21 10.63 -20.94
N PHE A 258 -3.18 9.93 -21.53
CA PHE A 258 -3.36 8.51 -21.26
C PHE A 258 -2.49 7.71 -22.24
N VAL A 259 -1.56 6.92 -21.71
CA VAL A 259 -0.56 6.21 -22.51
C VAL A 259 -1.12 4.86 -22.96
N ASP A 260 -1.71 4.85 -24.15
CA ASP A 260 -2.38 3.68 -24.75
C ASP A 260 -1.45 2.48 -24.96
N GLU A 261 -0.17 2.74 -25.16
CA GLU A 261 0.84 1.72 -25.48
C GLU A 261 1.52 1.15 -24.24
N ALA A 262 1.04 1.47 -23.04
CA ALA A 262 1.53 0.90 -21.80
C ALA A 262 1.29 -0.62 -21.77
N VAL A 263 2.33 -1.41 -21.48
CA VAL A 263 2.27 -2.89 -21.47
C VAL A 263 2.39 -3.50 -20.08
N SER A 264 2.90 -2.74 -19.10
CA SER A 264 2.89 -3.12 -17.68
C SER A 264 2.81 -1.90 -16.76
N SER A 265 2.48 -2.13 -15.49
CA SER A 265 2.34 -1.11 -14.45
C SER A 265 3.18 -1.49 -13.22
N PRO A 266 4.51 -1.35 -13.25
CA PRO A 266 5.34 -1.70 -12.11
C PRO A 266 5.37 -0.56 -11.08
N SER A 267 5.74 -0.88 -9.85
CA SER A 267 5.87 0.08 -8.75
C SER A 267 7.17 -0.12 -7.99
N ALA A 268 7.75 0.98 -7.50
CA ALA A 268 8.92 0.98 -6.64
C ALA A 268 8.57 1.55 -5.26
N GLN A 269 9.26 1.07 -4.22
CA GLN A 269 9.12 1.54 -2.85
C GLN A 269 10.47 2.02 -2.33
N GLY A 270 10.45 3.14 -1.64
CA GLY A 270 11.60 3.72 -0.99
C GLY A 270 11.31 4.14 0.44
N TRP A 271 12.38 4.34 1.19
CA TRP A 271 12.38 4.83 2.55
C TRP A 271 13.36 6.00 2.67
N ILE A 272 12.96 7.07 3.35
CA ILE A 272 13.82 8.22 3.63
C ILE A 272 14.08 8.27 5.14
N GLY A 273 15.31 7.95 5.55
CA GLY A 273 15.73 8.01 6.96
C GLY A 273 15.96 9.44 7.45
N ASP A 274 16.09 9.63 8.76
CA ASP A 274 16.16 10.95 9.43
C ASP A 274 17.22 11.90 8.83
N GLY A 275 18.36 11.35 8.39
CA GLY A 275 19.42 12.10 7.72
C GLY A 275 19.12 12.50 6.26
N GLY A 276 17.96 12.14 5.71
CA GLY A 276 17.60 12.31 4.30
C GLY A 276 18.16 11.23 3.37
N THR A 277 18.71 10.13 3.92
CA THR A 277 19.21 9.01 3.14
C THR A 277 18.06 8.24 2.51
N VAL A 278 18.14 8.01 1.20
CA VAL A 278 17.13 7.27 0.44
C VAL A 278 17.57 5.81 0.30
N ASP A 279 16.73 4.90 0.77
CA ASP A 279 16.92 3.46 0.65
C ASP A 279 15.84 2.86 -0.27
N THR A 280 16.28 2.06 -1.24
CA THR A 280 15.37 1.21 -2.03
C THR A 280 14.84 0.09 -1.15
N ILE A 281 13.51 -0.03 -1.07
CA ILE A 281 12.85 -1.13 -0.37
C ILE A 281 12.55 -2.28 -1.34
N ALA A 282 11.85 -2.01 -2.44
CA ALA A 282 11.53 -3.06 -3.42
C ALA A 282 11.01 -2.51 -4.75
N CYS A 283 11.08 -3.33 -5.80
CA CYS A 283 10.44 -3.08 -7.11
C CYS A 283 9.57 -4.27 -7.50
N HIS A 284 8.33 -4.01 -7.94
CA HIS A 284 7.34 -5.05 -8.22
C HIS A 284 6.57 -4.79 -9.50
N GLU A 285 6.07 -5.85 -10.12
CA GLU A 285 4.92 -5.75 -11.03
C GLU A 285 3.62 -5.70 -10.21
N GLN A 286 2.69 -4.82 -10.57
CA GLN A 286 1.37 -4.78 -9.97
C GLN A 286 0.42 -5.76 -10.69
N LEU A 287 -0.33 -6.55 -9.92
CA LEU A 287 -1.44 -7.35 -10.44
C LEU A 287 -2.70 -6.51 -10.36
N LEU A 288 -3.11 -5.96 -11.50
CA LEU A 288 -4.27 -5.09 -11.61
C LEU A 288 -5.44 -5.82 -12.27
N VAL A 289 -6.64 -5.68 -11.70
CA VAL A 289 -7.91 -6.09 -12.34
C VAL A 289 -8.75 -4.83 -12.50
N ASP A 290 -9.11 -4.49 -13.74
CA ASP A 290 -9.80 -3.24 -14.08
C ASP A 290 -9.16 -1.99 -13.44
N GLY A 291 -7.83 -1.93 -13.41
CA GLY A 291 -7.07 -0.82 -12.83
C GLY A 291 -6.95 -0.83 -11.30
N GLN A 292 -7.56 -1.80 -10.60
CA GLN A 292 -7.47 -1.94 -9.16
C GLN A 292 -6.39 -2.92 -8.74
N TYR A 293 -5.65 -2.60 -7.67
CA TYR A 293 -4.61 -3.46 -7.12
C TYR A 293 -5.18 -4.68 -6.40
N TRP A 294 -4.82 -5.87 -6.88
CA TRP A 294 -5.16 -7.16 -6.30
C TRP A 294 -3.94 -7.97 -5.84
N GLY A 295 -2.73 -7.51 -6.13
CA GLY A 295 -1.53 -8.24 -5.77
C GLY A 295 -0.28 -7.67 -6.41
N CYS A 296 0.83 -8.34 -6.20
CA CYS A 296 2.10 -7.98 -6.83
C CYS A 296 2.96 -9.20 -7.11
N ARG A 297 3.94 -9.04 -7.99
CA ARG A 297 4.98 -10.04 -8.24
C ARG A 297 6.36 -9.41 -8.11
N SER A 298 7.30 -10.18 -7.57
CA SER A 298 8.71 -9.81 -7.56
C SER A 298 9.56 -10.73 -8.43
N ALA A 299 10.50 -10.21 -9.22
CA ALA A 299 10.76 -8.77 -9.43
C ALA A 299 10.05 -8.27 -10.69
N VAL A 300 10.03 -6.94 -10.85
CA VAL A 300 9.90 -6.34 -12.17
C VAL A 300 10.91 -6.92 -13.16
N ASP A 301 10.55 -6.89 -14.45
CA ASP A 301 11.45 -7.25 -15.55
C ASP A 301 12.82 -6.58 -15.36
N GLU A 302 13.87 -7.38 -15.56
CA GLU A 302 15.26 -6.98 -15.41
C GLU A 302 15.63 -5.80 -16.29
N GLN A 303 15.01 -5.66 -17.47
CA GLN A 303 15.29 -4.53 -18.36
C GLN A 303 14.87 -3.18 -17.75
N TRP A 304 13.83 -3.16 -16.89
CA TRP A 304 13.27 -1.92 -16.33
C TRP A 304 13.82 -1.58 -14.94
N ARG A 305 14.26 -2.58 -14.18
CA ARG A 305 14.69 -2.43 -12.78
C ARG A 305 15.73 -1.31 -12.57
N PRO A 306 16.84 -1.21 -13.34
CA PRO A 306 17.83 -0.13 -13.12
C PRO A 306 17.23 1.28 -13.32
N ALA A 307 16.38 1.45 -14.32
CA ALA A 307 15.70 2.72 -14.58
C ALA A 307 14.70 3.05 -13.47
N MET A 308 13.96 2.06 -12.96
CA MET A 308 13.05 2.22 -11.83
C MET A 308 13.77 2.62 -10.55
N VAL A 309 14.86 1.93 -10.20
CA VAL A 309 15.67 2.26 -9.02
C VAL A 309 16.20 3.69 -9.14
N THR A 310 16.76 4.06 -10.29
CA THR A 310 17.26 5.43 -10.53
C THR A 310 16.15 6.48 -10.38
N ALA A 311 14.96 6.21 -10.94
CA ALA A 311 13.83 7.12 -10.85
C ALA A 311 13.30 7.25 -9.40
N MET A 312 13.25 6.15 -8.67
CA MET A 312 12.87 6.10 -7.26
C MET A 312 13.88 6.88 -6.41
N GLU A 313 15.19 6.66 -6.58
CA GLU A 313 16.25 7.37 -5.87
C GLU A 313 16.18 8.89 -6.11
N ARG A 314 15.97 9.32 -7.37
CA ARG A 314 15.79 10.75 -7.71
C ARG A 314 14.55 11.34 -7.07
N THR A 315 13.44 10.61 -7.09
CA THR A 315 12.19 11.04 -6.45
C THR A 315 12.38 11.17 -4.94
N GLY A 316 13.01 10.18 -4.31
CA GLY A 316 13.35 10.19 -2.88
C GLY A 316 14.27 11.35 -2.52
N ALA A 317 15.28 11.64 -3.35
CA ALA A 317 16.18 12.78 -3.10
C ALA A 317 15.42 14.11 -3.14
N ALA A 318 14.55 14.31 -4.13
CA ALA A 318 13.71 15.50 -4.20
C ALA A 318 12.73 15.61 -3.00
N LEU A 319 12.17 14.50 -2.54
CA LEU A 319 11.33 14.45 -1.33
C LEU A 319 12.13 14.77 -0.06
N ALA A 320 13.34 14.22 0.07
CA ALA A 320 14.22 14.45 1.21
C ALA A 320 14.63 15.92 1.32
N GLU A 321 14.93 16.58 0.19
CA GLU A 321 15.19 18.02 0.10
C GLU A 321 14.00 18.87 0.54
N LEU A 322 12.78 18.40 0.28
CA LEU A 322 11.55 19.06 0.71
C LEU A 322 11.24 18.82 2.19
N GLY A 323 11.92 17.87 2.83
CA GLY A 323 11.77 17.56 4.25
C GLY A 323 11.05 16.25 4.54
N HIS A 324 10.66 15.46 3.52
CA HIS A 324 9.99 14.17 3.74
C HIS A 324 10.89 13.19 4.48
N ARG A 325 10.30 12.45 5.40
CA ARG A 325 10.86 11.30 6.11
C ARG A 325 9.81 10.21 6.16
N GLY A 326 10.26 8.96 6.07
CA GLY A 326 9.40 7.80 6.02
C GLY A 326 9.28 7.17 4.64
N SER A 327 8.15 6.51 4.41
CA SER A 327 7.90 5.69 3.23
C SER A 327 7.46 6.53 2.04
N PHE A 328 7.81 6.07 0.84
CA PHE A 328 7.18 6.55 -0.38
C PHE A 328 7.14 5.45 -1.44
N GLY A 329 6.16 5.52 -2.33
CA GLY A 329 6.03 4.66 -3.50
C GLY A 329 5.97 5.48 -4.78
N VAL A 330 6.47 4.92 -5.86
CA VAL A 330 6.33 5.49 -7.21
C VAL A 330 5.72 4.43 -8.12
N ASP A 331 4.57 4.74 -8.70
CA ASP A 331 3.93 3.89 -9.70
C ASP A 331 4.39 4.32 -11.09
N PHE A 332 4.62 3.34 -11.96
CA PHE A 332 5.11 3.55 -13.31
C PHE A 332 4.24 2.81 -14.32
N VAL A 333 4.41 3.18 -15.59
CA VAL A 333 4.02 2.36 -16.74
C VAL A 333 5.23 2.10 -17.62
N THR A 334 5.31 0.92 -18.21
CA THR A 334 6.35 0.57 -19.21
C THR A 334 5.78 0.71 -20.61
N VAL A 335 6.55 1.37 -21.49
CA VAL A 335 6.09 1.72 -22.83
C VAL A 335 7.20 1.36 -23.83
N PRO A 336 6.99 0.41 -24.76
CA PRO A 336 8.07 -0.18 -25.58
C PRO A 336 9.00 0.82 -26.30
N ARG A 337 8.49 2.00 -26.69
CA ARG A 337 9.27 3.03 -27.41
C ARG A 337 9.55 4.30 -26.61
N ARG A 338 8.94 4.44 -25.43
CA ARG A 338 9.11 5.62 -24.56
C ARG A 338 9.84 5.31 -23.25
N GLY A 339 10.02 4.03 -22.95
CA GLY A 339 10.66 3.57 -21.73
C GLY A 339 9.71 3.57 -20.55
N LEU A 340 10.27 3.86 -19.37
CA LEU A 340 9.56 3.91 -18.10
C LEU A 340 9.02 5.32 -17.85
N LEU A 341 7.73 5.45 -17.56
CA LEU A 341 7.09 6.72 -17.20
C LEU A 341 6.49 6.61 -15.80
N ALA A 342 6.82 7.53 -14.91
CA ALA A 342 6.19 7.62 -13.58
C ALA A 342 4.81 8.28 -13.70
N VAL A 343 3.80 7.70 -13.06
CA VAL A 343 2.39 8.12 -13.17
C VAL A 343 1.79 8.59 -11.86
N GLU A 344 2.39 8.20 -10.72
CA GLU A 344 1.90 8.55 -9.39
C GLU A 344 3.00 8.43 -8.33
N VAL A 345 2.97 9.32 -7.33
CA VAL A 345 3.79 9.22 -6.12
C VAL A 345 2.85 9.03 -4.93
N ASN A 346 3.16 8.09 -4.06
CA ASN A 346 2.38 7.77 -2.86
C ASN A 346 3.24 8.01 -1.62
N LEU A 347 2.88 8.99 -0.77
CA LEU A 347 3.59 9.27 0.50
C LEU A 347 2.99 8.47 1.66
N ARG A 348 3.14 7.15 1.58
CA ARG A 348 2.57 6.16 2.51
C ARG A 348 3.19 4.79 2.27
N LYS A 349 2.97 3.87 3.22
CA LYS A 349 3.15 2.43 2.99
C LYS A 349 2.12 1.98 1.95
N VAL A 350 2.61 1.48 0.82
CA VAL A 350 1.79 1.07 -0.32
C VAL A 350 1.34 -0.39 -0.21
N GLY A 351 0.51 -0.85 -1.14
CA GLY A 351 -0.08 -2.20 -1.12
C GLY A 351 0.92 -3.34 -0.89
N PRO A 352 2.11 -3.34 -1.52
CA PRO A 352 3.12 -4.37 -1.26
C PRO A 352 4.03 -4.13 -0.04
N SER A 353 3.88 -3.04 0.73
CA SER A 353 4.84 -2.74 1.82
C SER A 353 4.82 -3.79 2.94
N HIS A 354 3.64 -4.28 3.36
CA HIS A 354 3.58 -5.39 4.34
C HIS A 354 4.06 -6.70 3.72
N VAL A 355 3.81 -6.93 2.42
CA VAL A 355 4.31 -8.10 1.68
C VAL A 355 5.82 -8.18 1.75
N VAL A 356 6.52 -7.08 1.45
CA VAL A 356 7.98 -7.03 1.54
C VAL A 356 8.45 -7.36 2.95
N ARG A 357 7.83 -6.78 3.99
CA ARG A 357 8.21 -7.10 5.39
C ARG A 357 8.05 -8.59 5.72
N TYR A 358 6.93 -9.21 5.31
CA TYR A 358 6.77 -10.66 5.46
C TYR A 358 7.85 -11.45 4.72
N VAL A 359 8.14 -11.07 3.47
CA VAL A 359 9.17 -11.72 2.66
C VAL A 359 10.55 -11.59 3.31
N GLU A 360 10.91 -10.41 3.81
CA GLU A 360 12.19 -10.17 4.50
C GLU A 360 12.31 -10.99 5.79
N ALA A 361 11.24 -11.04 6.59
CA ALA A 361 11.18 -11.81 7.82
C ALA A 361 11.30 -13.33 7.55
N ILE A 362 10.55 -13.83 6.56
CA ILE A 362 10.58 -15.23 6.14
C ILE A 362 11.95 -15.61 5.53
N ALA A 363 12.54 -14.72 4.73
CA ALA A 363 13.85 -14.91 4.13
C ALA A 363 15.00 -14.78 5.15
N GLY A 364 14.76 -14.09 6.27
CA GLY A 364 15.77 -13.75 7.28
C GLY A 364 16.76 -12.69 6.78
N ALA A 365 16.36 -11.85 5.84
CA ALA A 365 17.23 -10.86 5.20
C ALA A 365 16.43 -9.72 4.57
N LYS A 366 16.98 -8.50 4.64
CA LYS A 366 16.42 -7.32 3.99
C LYS A 366 16.66 -7.33 2.48
N ALA A 367 15.83 -6.62 1.74
CA ALA A 367 16.08 -6.35 0.33
C ALA A 367 17.41 -5.60 0.13
N GLY A 368 18.12 -5.93 -0.94
CA GLY A 368 19.29 -5.18 -1.38
C GLY A 368 18.91 -3.84 -2.00
N LYS A 369 19.90 -2.97 -2.26
CA LYS A 369 19.70 -1.68 -2.95
C LYS A 369 19.10 -1.83 -4.36
N ASP A 370 19.22 -3.02 -4.95
CA ASP A 370 18.60 -3.40 -6.22
C ASP A 370 17.11 -3.77 -6.08
N GLY A 371 16.54 -3.68 -4.87
CA GLY A 371 15.15 -4.00 -4.57
C GLY A 371 14.85 -5.51 -4.57
N LEU A 372 15.88 -6.36 -4.45
CA LEU A 372 15.75 -7.82 -4.48
C LEU A 372 16.09 -8.43 -3.11
N VAL A 373 15.25 -9.36 -2.66
CA VAL A 373 15.48 -10.13 -1.44
C VAL A 373 16.31 -11.38 -1.75
N ARG A 374 17.34 -11.62 -0.94
CA ARG A 374 18.20 -12.80 -1.01
C ARG A 374 18.32 -13.40 0.37
N ARG A 375 18.22 -14.72 0.47
CA ARG A 375 18.46 -15.46 1.71
C ARG A 375 19.92 -15.28 2.16
N PRO A 376 20.25 -15.60 3.43
CA PRO A 376 21.63 -15.57 3.92
C PRO A 376 22.63 -16.42 3.11
N ASP A 377 22.16 -17.45 2.40
CA ASP A 377 22.98 -18.27 1.50
C ASP A 377 23.18 -17.65 0.09
N GLY A 378 22.68 -16.43 -0.13
CA GLY A 378 22.78 -15.69 -1.38
C GLY A 378 21.72 -16.02 -2.43
N ARG A 379 20.88 -17.05 -2.22
CA ARG A 379 19.83 -17.42 -3.17
C ARG A 379 18.71 -16.37 -3.19
N ARG A 380 18.28 -16.00 -4.39
CA ARG A 380 17.20 -15.04 -4.60
C ARG A 380 15.87 -15.61 -4.14
N VAL A 381 15.05 -14.74 -3.54
CA VAL A 381 13.66 -15.04 -3.20
C VAL A 381 12.76 -14.33 -4.21
N HIS A 382 11.93 -15.12 -4.89
CA HIS A 382 10.84 -14.62 -5.72
C HIS A 382 9.54 -14.74 -4.94
N TYR A 383 8.60 -13.83 -5.17
CA TYR A 383 7.30 -13.92 -4.53
C TYR A 383 6.17 -13.41 -5.42
N SER A 384 5.00 -13.97 -5.17
CA SER A 384 3.75 -13.64 -5.85
C SER A 384 2.66 -13.50 -4.80
N HIS A 385 2.17 -12.28 -4.64
CA HIS A 385 1.17 -11.92 -3.64
C HIS A 385 -0.19 -11.70 -4.28
N ARG A 386 -1.25 -12.14 -3.59
CA ARG A 386 -2.63 -12.00 -4.03
C ARG A 386 -3.57 -11.71 -2.86
N ARG A 387 -4.55 -10.85 -3.13
CA ARG A 387 -5.77 -10.69 -2.36
C ARG A 387 -6.86 -11.58 -2.95
N LEU A 388 -7.55 -12.32 -2.11
CA LEU A 388 -8.69 -13.14 -2.48
C LEU A 388 -9.93 -12.63 -1.76
N PHE A 389 -11.01 -12.43 -2.51
CA PHE A 389 -12.30 -12.03 -1.97
C PHE A 389 -13.39 -12.84 -2.64
N GLU A 390 -13.84 -13.89 -1.96
CA GLU A 390 -14.78 -14.88 -2.50
C GLU A 390 -15.78 -15.26 -1.40
N PRO A 391 -16.77 -14.38 -1.12
CA PRO A 391 -17.69 -14.53 0.01
C PRO A 391 -18.44 -15.86 0.05
N ASP A 392 -18.80 -16.41 -1.12
CA ASP A 392 -19.60 -17.63 -1.23
C ASP A 392 -18.83 -18.90 -0.84
N VAL A 393 -17.49 -18.84 -0.81
CA VAL A 393 -16.63 -20.00 -0.59
C VAL A 393 -15.77 -19.83 0.64
N LEU A 394 -15.10 -18.68 0.79
CA LEU A 394 -14.10 -18.47 1.84
C LEU A 394 -14.72 -18.26 3.22
N THR A 395 -16.00 -17.86 3.31
CA THR A 395 -16.72 -17.74 4.60
C THR A 395 -16.92 -19.07 5.32
N ALA A 396 -16.73 -20.20 4.62
CA ALA A 396 -16.78 -21.52 5.22
C ALA A 396 -15.46 -21.91 5.95
N LEU A 397 -14.40 -21.12 5.84
CA LEU A 397 -13.10 -21.39 6.43
C LEU A 397 -12.85 -20.44 7.60
N ASP A 398 -12.54 -20.98 8.77
CA ASP A 398 -11.89 -20.22 9.84
C ASP A 398 -10.36 -20.13 9.60
N PRO A 399 -9.63 -19.25 10.30
CA PRO A 399 -8.18 -19.11 10.17
C PRO A 399 -7.42 -20.44 10.29
N ARG A 400 -7.83 -21.33 11.23
CA ARG A 400 -7.19 -22.62 11.46
C ARG A 400 -7.38 -23.57 10.28
N SER A 401 -8.61 -23.68 9.80
CA SER A 401 -9.01 -24.58 8.72
C SER A 401 -8.33 -24.20 7.41
N ALA A 402 -8.17 -22.90 7.13
CA ALA A 402 -7.42 -22.42 5.97
C ALA A 402 -5.94 -22.83 6.04
N VAL A 403 -5.28 -22.62 7.19
CA VAL A 403 -3.86 -23.00 7.39
C VAL A 403 -3.69 -24.52 7.36
N ASP A 404 -4.54 -25.28 8.03
CA ASP A 404 -4.47 -26.73 8.09
C ASP A 404 -4.71 -27.36 6.71
N ARG A 405 -5.60 -26.78 5.90
CA ARG A 405 -5.81 -27.20 4.51
C ARG A 405 -4.56 -27.01 3.66
N LEU A 406 -3.96 -25.82 3.66
CA LEU A 406 -2.73 -25.57 2.91
C LEU A 406 -1.57 -26.43 3.43
N ARG A 407 -1.51 -26.70 4.73
CA ARG A 407 -0.50 -27.59 5.33
C ARG A 407 -0.67 -29.03 4.86
N ALA A 408 -1.89 -29.56 4.88
CA ALA A 408 -2.19 -30.94 4.46
C ALA A 408 -1.83 -31.21 2.99
N GLU A 409 -1.89 -30.17 2.16
CA GLU A 409 -1.56 -30.24 0.74
C GLU A 409 -0.09 -29.95 0.43
N GLY A 410 0.73 -29.65 1.45
CA GLY A 410 2.11 -29.25 1.24
C GLY A 410 2.22 -27.93 0.47
N LEU A 411 1.28 -27.00 0.65
CA LEU A 411 1.29 -25.67 0.04
C LEU A 411 1.75 -24.58 1.00
N LEU A 412 1.55 -24.76 2.31
CA LEU A 412 2.06 -23.83 3.32
C LEU A 412 3.59 -23.68 3.21
N TYR A 413 4.10 -22.47 3.44
CA TYR A 413 5.52 -22.16 3.32
C TYR A 413 6.38 -23.07 4.21
N ARG A 414 7.40 -23.68 3.60
CA ARG A 414 8.37 -24.57 4.27
C ARG A 414 9.73 -23.88 4.31
N HIS A 415 10.17 -23.47 5.49
CA HIS A 415 11.43 -22.74 5.68
C HIS A 415 12.66 -23.52 5.21
N GLU A 416 12.67 -24.83 5.42
CA GLU A 416 13.76 -25.72 5.01
C GLU A 416 13.89 -25.78 3.48
N ALA A 417 12.75 -25.83 2.77
CA ALA A 417 12.72 -25.81 1.31
C ALA A 417 12.92 -24.40 0.73
N GLY A 418 12.49 -23.36 1.45
CA GLY A 418 12.51 -21.98 0.99
C GLY A 418 11.40 -21.66 -0.02
N GLU A 419 10.28 -22.38 0.05
CA GLU A 419 9.17 -22.24 -0.89
C GLU A 419 7.81 -22.56 -0.25
N GLY A 420 6.74 -22.07 -0.87
CA GLY A 420 5.34 -22.29 -0.48
C GLY A 420 4.64 -20.98 -0.15
N VAL A 421 3.51 -21.05 0.56
CA VAL A 421 2.59 -19.92 0.76
C VAL A 421 2.48 -19.51 2.23
N ALA A 422 2.58 -18.21 2.48
CA ALA A 422 2.22 -17.57 3.74
C ALA A 422 0.84 -16.90 3.60
N LEU A 423 -0.04 -17.08 4.60
CA LEU A 423 -1.33 -16.39 4.69
C LEU A 423 -1.21 -15.13 5.53
N HIS A 424 -1.87 -14.07 5.09
CA HIS A 424 -1.89 -12.76 5.73
C HIS A 424 -3.36 -12.32 5.84
N VAL A 425 -3.71 -11.48 6.82
CA VAL A 425 -5.09 -10.98 7.00
C VAL A 425 -6.13 -12.11 7.06
N LEU A 426 -6.07 -12.95 8.10
CA LEU A 426 -6.90 -14.14 8.23
C LEU A 426 -8.28 -13.83 8.84
N GLY A 427 -8.43 -12.76 9.61
CA GLY A 427 -9.71 -12.41 10.25
C GLY A 427 -10.86 -12.13 9.27
N GLY A 428 -10.54 -11.88 7.99
CA GLY A 428 -11.54 -11.68 6.94
C GLY A 428 -12.19 -12.97 6.42
N LEU A 429 -11.63 -14.15 6.72
CA LEU A 429 -12.02 -15.43 6.13
C LEU A 429 -13.47 -15.79 6.45
N ASP A 430 -13.77 -16.16 7.70
CA ASP A 430 -15.09 -16.59 8.17
C ASP A 430 -16.10 -15.44 8.31
N THR A 431 -15.64 -14.19 8.23
CA THR A 431 -16.52 -13.02 8.37
C THR A 431 -17.02 -12.47 7.03
N CYS A 432 -16.16 -12.38 6.01
CA CYS A 432 -16.53 -11.81 4.72
C CYS A 432 -15.93 -12.53 3.51
N GLY A 433 -15.22 -13.65 3.72
CA GLY A 433 -14.59 -14.42 2.66
C GLY A 433 -13.38 -13.70 2.05
N PHE A 434 -12.57 -13.06 2.87
CA PHE A 434 -11.36 -12.36 2.44
C PHE A 434 -10.10 -12.92 3.08
N VAL A 435 -9.04 -13.07 2.28
CA VAL A 435 -7.69 -13.40 2.78
C VAL A 435 -6.65 -12.84 1.83
N GLU A 436 -5.46 -12.57 2.35
CA GLU A 436 -4.30 -12.29 1.52
C GLU A 436 -3.29 -13.44 1.63
N LEU A 437 -2.54 -13.69 0.55
CA LEU A 437 -1.52 -14.72 0.55
C LEU A 437 -0.30 -14.28 -0.25
N THR A 438 0.87 -14.79 0.14
CA THR A 438 2.13 -14.55 -0.55
C THR A 438 2.83 -15.89 -0.74
N ALA A 439 2.98 -16.29 -1.99
CA ALA A 439 3.84 -17.40 -2.35
C ALA A 439 5.29 -16.92 -2.45
N LEU A 440 6.22 -17.68 -1.91
CA LEU A 440 7.66 -17.47 -2.02
C LEU A 440 8.28 -18.69 -2.69
N ALA A 441 9.28 -18.51 -3.54
CA ALA A 441 9.98 -19.63 -4.18
C ALA A 441 11.37 -19.20 -4.75
N PRO A 442 12.21 -20.18 -5.15
CA PRO A 442 13.47 -19.92 -5.86
C PRO A 442 13.32 -19.35 -7.29
N SER A 443 12.13 -19.40 -7.90
CA SER A 443 11.85 -18.79 -9.21
C SER A 443 10.46 -18.13 -9.23
N ALA A 444 10.26 -17.22 -10.17
CA ALA A 444 8.99 -16.50 -10.33
C ALA A 444 7.85 -17.45 -10.74
N GLU A 445 8.12 -18.38 -11.66
CA GLU A 445 7.16 -19.36 -12.18
C GLU A 445 6.68 -20.29 -11.07
N LEU A 446 7.59 -20.72 -10.20
CA LEU A 446 7.25 -21.58 -9.07
C LEU A 446 6.48 -20.81 -7.99
N ALA A 447 6.80 -19.54 -7.75
CA ALA A 447 6.01 -18.70 -6.85
C ALA A 447 4.57 -18.52 -7.39
N ASP A 448 4.40 -18.29 -8.68
CA ASP A 448 3.07 -18.22 -9.30
C ASP A 448 2.34 -19.57 -9.22
N THR A 449 3.03 -20.68 -9.45
CA THR A 449 2.46 -22.03 -9.33
C THR A 449 1.96 -22.30 -7.90
N HIS A 450 2.75 -21.98 -6.88
CA HIS A 450 2.34 -22.13 -5.48
C HIS A 450 1.16 -21.22 -5.12
N ARG A 451 1.19 -19.97 -5.60
CA ARG A 451 0.08 -19.03 -5.43
C ARG A 451 -1.20 -19.62 -5.99
N GLU A 452 -1.21 -20.01 -7.26
CA GLU A 452 -2.39 -20.56 -7.95
C GLU A 452 -2.90 -21.84 -7.33
N ALA A 453 -2.00 -22.73 -6.88
CA ALA A 453 -2.38 -23.95 -6.18
C ALA A 453 -3.05 -23.64 -4.82
N ALA A 454 -2.54 -22.66 -4.07
CA ALA A 454 -3.15 -22.24 -2.80
C ALA A 454 -4.49 -21.54 -3.01
N GLU A 455 -4.62 -20.68 -4.02
CA GLU A 455 -5.91 -20.10 -4.43
C GLU A 455 -6.93 -21.21 -4.70
N ALA A 456 -6.56 -22.19 -5.54
CA ALA A 456 -7.43 -23.32 -5.86
C ALA A 456 -7.76 -24.19 -4.64
N ALA A 457 -6.84 -24.35 -3.69
CA ALA A 457 -7.05 -25.13 -2.47
C ALA A 457 -8.04 -24.47 -1.50
N LEU A 458 -7.89 -23.17 -1.30
CA LEU A 458 -8.80 -22.39 -0.45
C LEU A 458 -10.21 -22.34 -1.07
N MET A 459 -10.31 -22.36 -2.40
CA MET A 459 -11.59 -22.29 -3.13
C MET A 459 -12.32 -23.64 -3.29
N ARG A 460 -11.80 -24.73 -2.72
CA ARG A 460 -12.53 -26.01 -2.72
C ARG A 460 -13.62 -26.03 -1.65
N THR A 461 -14.82 -26.43 -2.06
CA THR A 461 -15.98 -26.62 -1.18
C THR A 461 -15.91 -27.94 -0.44
#